data_AF-A0A8J6NKW5-F1
#
_entry.id   AF-A0A8J6NKW5-F1
#
_cell.length_a   1.000
_cell.length_b   1.000
_cell.length_c   1.000
_cell.angle_alpha   90.00
_cell.angle_beta   90.00
_cell.angle_gamma   90.00
#
_symmetry.space_group_name_H-M   'P 1'
#
loop_
_entity.id
_entity.type
_entity.pdbx_description
1 polymer ?
#
loop_
_entity_poly.entity_id
_entity_poly.type
_entity_poly.pdbx_seq_one_letter_code
_entity_poly.pdbx_strand_id
1 'polypeptide(L)'
;MTMKKTLSLAKFICNETRKLSKERREFFLLWLTDHADIEKLYEDPQMEKNLNNWFYSLSINKALKEYKLIIAEIRWCAEVPIKTLRRIASAERLDNRRSLDE
;
A
#
# COMPACT_ATOMS: atom_id res chain seq x y z
N MET A 1 26.66 -0.24 1.38
CA MET A 1 26.09 0.16 2.70
C MET A 1 24.64 0.66 2.57
N THR A 2 23.81 -0.04 1.77
CA THR A 2 22.47 0.40 1.33
C THR A 2 21.33 -0.51 1.83
N MET A 3 21.60 -1.80 2.04
CA MET A 3 20.61 -2.80 2.48
C MET A 3 19.96 -2.47 3.83
N LYS A 4 20.71 -1.92 4.79
CA LYS A 4 20.17 -1.58 6.13
C LYS A 4 19.09 -0.49 6.08
N LYS A 5 19.16 0.43 5.11
CA LYS A 5 18.22 1.57 5.03
C LYS A 5 16.87 1.15 4.46
N THR A 6 16.87 0.34 3.40
CA THR A 6 15.64 -0.21 2.78
C THR A 6 14.91 -1.18 3.71
N LEU A 7 15.64 -2.04 4.43
CA LEU A 7 15.07 -2.88 5.50
C LEU A 7 14.31 -2.08 6.56
N SER A 8 14.72 -0.83 6.82
CA SER A 8 14.02 0.04 7.77
C SER A 8 12.73 0.66 7.21
N LEU A 9 12.63 0.86 5.89
CA LEU A 9 11.47 1.49 5.26
C LEU A 9 10.28 0.53 5.19
N ALA A 10 10.48 -0.68 4.66
CA ALA A 10 9.42 -1.68 4.54
C ALA A 10 8.87 -2.05 5.91
N LYS A 11 9.76 -2.26 6.90
CA LYS A 11 9.37 -2.54 8.28
C LYS A 11 8.54 -1.42 8.90
N PHE A 12 8.91 -0.16 8.65
CA PHE A 12 8.14 0.98 9.12
C PHE A 12 6.74 1.02 8.48
N ILE A 13 6.65 0.84 7.16
CA ILE A 13 5.36 0.76 6.44
C ILE A 13 4.48 -0.36 7.02
N CYS A 14 5.03 -1.56 7.23
CA CYS A 14 4.30 -2.66 7.83
C CYS A 14 3.75 -2.31 9.22
N ASN A 15 4.57 -1.66 10.07
CA ASN A 15 4.15 -1.25 11.40
C ASN A 15 3.04 -0.19 11.38
N GLU A 16 3.15 0.83 10.53
CA GLU A 16 2.11 1.85 10.41
C GLU A 16 0.81 1.27 9.84
N THR A 17 0.92 0.36 8.87
CA THR A 17 -0.24 -0.33 8.28
C THR A 17 -0.99 -1.17 9.32
N ARG A 18 -0.28 -1.82 10.26
CA ARG A 18 -0.91 -2.60 11.34
C ARG A 18 -1.73 -1.76 12.31
N LYS A 19 -1.46 -0.44 12.41
CA LYS A 19 -2.23 0.47 13.27
C LYS A 19 -3.59 0.84 12.67
N LEU A 20 -3.79 0.62 11.36
CA LEU A 20 -5.08 0.84 10.72
C LEU A 20 -6.09 -0.23 11.18
N SER A 21 -7.36 0.17 11.28
CA SER A 21 -8.45 -0.80 11.44
C SER A 21 -8.49 -1.75 10.25
N LYS A 22 -9.04 -2.96 10.44
CA LYS A 22 -9.10 -4.00 9.40
C LYS A 22 -9.57 -3.47 8.05
N GLU A 23 -10.68 -2.72 8.04
CA GLU A 23 -11.26 -2.19 6.81
C GLU A 23 -10.38 -1.12 6.14
N ARG A 24 -9.80 -0.20 6.91
CA ARG A 24 -8.87 0.82 6.37
C ARG A 24 -7.61 0.16 5.82
N ARG A 25 -7.14 -0.89 6.50
CA ARG A 25 -5.99 -1.68 6.10
C ARG A 25 -6.23 -2.42 4.81
N GLU A 26 -7.38 -3.10 4.67
CA GLU A 26 -7.76 -3.78 3.43
C GLU A 26 -7.79 -2.81 2.24
N PHE A 27 -8.39 -1.63 2.43
CA PHE A 27 -8.38 -0.57 1.43
C PHE A 27 -6.96 -0.16 1.04
N PHE A 28 -6.12 0.15 2.03
CA PHE A 28 -4.74 0.54 1.79
C PHE A 28 -3.91 -0.55 1.08
N LEU A 29 -4.09 -1.82 1.46
CA LEU A 29 -3.35 -2.93 0.84
C LEU A 29 -3.75 -3.13 -0.62
N LEU A 30 -5.02 -2.93 -0.97
CA LEU A 30 -5.46 -2.95 -2.37
C LEU A 30 -4.79 -1.84 -3.17
N TRP A 31 -4.82 -0.61 -2.66
CA TRP A 31 -4.13 0.52 -3.29
C TRP A 31 -2.63 0.25 -3.46
N LEU A 32 -1.97 -0.27 -2.43
CA LEU A 32 -0.52 -0.52 -2.47
C LEU A 32 -0.13 -1.64 -3.43
N THR A 33 -0.97 -2.67 -3.54
CA THR A 33 -0.81 -3.79 -4.49
C THR A 33 -0.86 -3.27 -5.92
N ASP A 34 -1.83 -2.41 -6.24
CA ASP A 34 -1.98 -1.76 -7.55
C ASP A 34 -0.83 -0.78 -7.83
N HIS A 35 -0.54 0.12 -6.88
CA HIS A 35 0.50 1.15 -7.03
C HIS A 35 1.91 0.56 -7.21
N ALA A 36 2.23 -0.50 -6.48
CA ALA A 36 3.55 -1.12 -6.52
C ALA A 36 3.65 -2.25 -7.56
N ASP A 37 2.56 -2.58 -8.26
CA ASP A 37 2.44 -3.74 -9.16
C ASP A 37 2.91 -5.04 -8.48
N ILE A 38 2.44 -5.26 -7.25
CA ILE A 38 2.77 -6.44 -6.45
C ILE A 38 1.55 -7.34 -6.42
N GLU A 39 1.61 -8.50 -7.08
CA GLU A 39 0.47 -9.42 -7.26
C GLU A 39 -0.47 -9.52 -6.04
N LYS A 40 0.07 -9.77 -4.85
CA LYS A 40 -0.67 -9.72 -3.57
C LYS A 40 0.22 -9.34 -2.40
N LEU A 41 -0.24 -8.37 -1.61
CA LEU A 41 0.29 -8.10 -0.28
C LEU A 41 -0.65 -8.71 0.77
N TYR A 42 -0.21 -9.81 1.37
CA TYR A 42 -0.87 -10.41 2.53
C TYR A 42 -0.26 -9.84 3.82
N GLU A 43 -1.06 -9.70 4.88
CA GLU A 43 -0.51 -9.41 6.21
C GLU A 43 0.63 -10.39 6.53
N ASP A 44 1.77 -9.83 6.96
CA ASP A 44 2.90 -10.42 7.69
C ASP A 44 3.16 -11.94 7.61
N PRO A 45 4.41 -12.43 7.38
CA PRO A 45 5.68 -11.72 7.10
C PRO A 45 5.91 -11.42 5.61
N GLN A 46 5.00 -11.87 4.74
CA GLN A 46 5.19 -11.81 3.29
C GLN A 46 5.18 -10.36 2.76
N MET A 47 4.39 -9.47 3.35
CA MET A 47 4.35 -8.04 2.98
C MET A 47 5.70 -7.35 3.11
N GLU A 48 6.41 -7.53 4.24
CA GLU A 48 7.70 -6.87 4.45
C GLU A 48 8.72 -7.32 3.41
N LYS A 49 8.74 -8.62 3.09
CA LYS A 49 9.63 -9.18 2.06
C LYS A 49 9.31 -8.64 0.67
N ASN A 50 8.04 -8.60 0.30
CA ASN A 50 7.61 -8.10 -1.01
C ASN A 50 7.94 -6.60 -1.16
N LEU A 51 7.68 -5.79 -0.13
CA LEU A 51 8.01 -4.37 -0.14
C LEU A 51 9.52 -4.13 -0.18
N ASN A 52 10.32 -4.91 0.55
CA ASN A 52 11.77 -4.82 0.48
C ASN A 52 12.25 -5.10 -0.95
N ASN A 53 11.78 -6.19 -1.58
CA ASN A 53 12.13 -6.53 -2.95
C ASN A 53 11.76 -5.41 -3.93
N TRP A 54 10.57 -4.83 -3.77
CA TRP A 54 10.14 -3.69 -4.57
C TRP A 54 11.03 -2.46 -4.35
N PHE A 55 11.31 -2.07 -3.11
CA PHE A 55 12.22 -0.94 -2.84
C PHE A 55 13.64 -1.18 -3.39
N TYR A 56 14.10 -2.43 -3.45
CA TYR A 56 15.41 -2.78 -4.02
C TYR A 56 15.47 -2.66 -5.54
N SER A 57 14.33 -2.77 -6.24
CA SER A 57 14.30 -2.55 -7.69
C SER A 57 14.34 -1.07 -8.07
N LEU A 58 14.11 -0.17 -7.10
CA LEU A 58 14.07 1.27 -7.31
C LEU A 58 15.43 1.94 -7.09
N SER A 59 15.68 3.03 -7.80
CA SER A 59 16.78 3.94 -7.45
C SER A 59 16.52 4.58 -6.07
N ILE A 60 17.58 4.96 -5.34
CA ILE A 60 17.46 5.53 -3.99
C ILE A 60 16.51 6.73 -3.94
N ASN A 61 16.60 7.64 -4.93
CA ASN A 61 15.73 8.81 -5.00
C ASN A 61 14.26 8.43 -5.25
N LYS A 62 14.01 7.42 -6.08
CA LYS A 62 12.66 6.92 -6.33
C LYS A 62 12.11 6.23 -5.08
N ALA A 63 12.88 5.32 -4.47
CA ALA A 63 12.51 4.64 -3.22
C ALA A 63 12.11 5.63 -2.10
N LEU A 64 12.84 6.74 -1.95
CA LEU A 64 12.49 7.77 -0.95
C LEU A 64 11.20 8.53 -1.28
N LYS A 65 10.94 8.80 -2.57
CA LYS A 65 9.67 9.43 -3.00
C LYS A 65 8.50 8.49 -2.77
N GLU A 66 8.63 7.24 -3.17
CA GLU A 66 7.63 6.20 -2.95
C GLU A 66 7.33 6.01 -1.47
N TYR A 67 8.36 5.93 -0.63
CA TYR A 67 8.19 5.84 0.81
C TYR A 67 7.36 7.01 1.36
N LYS A 68 7.66 8.26 0.96
CA LYS A 68 6.88 9.43 1.41
C LYS A 68 5.43 9.36 0.97
N LEU A 69 5.17 8.93 -0.26
CA LEU A 69 3.82 8.75 -0.79
C LEU A 69 3.05 7.70 0.01
N ILE A 70 3.66 6.54 0.23
CA ILE A 70 3.04 5.44 0.99
C ILE A 70 2.69 5.89 2.41
N ILE A 71 3.57 6.62 3.08
CA ILE A 71 3.27 7.15 4.42
C ILE A 71 2.14 8.17 4.40
N ALA A 72 2.09 9.04 3.38
CA ALA A 72 0.98 9.98 3.22
C ALA A 72 -0.36 9.24 3.03
N GLU A 73 -0.35 8.16 2.23
CA GLU A 73 -1.53 7.35 1.97
C GLU A 73 -2.01 6.62 3.23
N ILE A 74 -1.09 6.06 4.04
CA ILE A 74 -1.45 5.45 5.33
C ILE A 74 -2.12 6.48 6.26
N ARG A 75 -1.59 7.70 6.32
CA ARG A 75 -2.17 8.77 7.15
C ARG A 75 -3.54 9.17 6.65
N TRP A 76 -3.70 9.36 5.34
CA TRP A 76 -4.99 9.66 4.75
C TRP A 76 -6.00 8.54 5.04
N CYS A 77 -5.59 7.28 4.85
CA CYS A 77 -6.38 6.10 5.20
C CYS A 77 -6.70 6.02 6.70
N ALA A 78 -5.95 6.64 7.60
CA ALA A 78 -6.27 6.70 9.03
C ALA A 78 -7.30 7.80 9.37
N GLU A 79 -7.18 8.96 8.71
CA GLU A 79 -7.92 10.18 9.05
C GLU A 79 -9.25 10.31 8.32
N VAL A 80 -9.32 9.84 7.07
CA VAL A 80 -10.52 10.03 6.22
C VAL A 80 -11.74 9.32 6.82
N PRO A 81 -12.97 9.82 6.68
CA PRO A 81 -14.16 9.09 7.14
C PRO A 81 -14.30 7.73 6.46
N ILE A 82 -14.59 6.67 7.22
CA ILE A 82 -14.73 5.30 6.69
C ILE A 82 -15.79 5.20 5.58
N LYS A 83 -16.85 6.02 5.65
CA LYS A 83 -17.89 6.09 4.61
C LYS A 83 -17.33 6.56 3.27
N THR A 84 -16.32 7.43 3.27
CA THR A 84 -15.66 7.90 2.04
C THR A 84 -14.84 6.78 1.41
N LEU A 85 -14.08 6.02 2.20
CA LEU A 85 -13.32 4.86 1.72
C LEU A 85 -14.24 3.82 1.07
N ARG A 86 -15.35 3.49 1.73
CA ARG A 86 -16.36 2.58 1.18
C ARG A 86 -16.92 3.06 -0.16
N ARG A 87 -17.19 4.36 -0.29
CA ARG A 87 -17.70 4.93 -1.55
C ARG A 87 -16.69 4.80 -2.69
N ILE A 88 -15.40 5.05 -2.41
CA ILE A 88 -14.33 4.91 -3.40
C ILE A 88 -14.20 3.44 -3.82
N ALA A 89 -14.06 2.52 -2.86
CA ALA A 89 -13.96 1.09 -3.15
C ALA A 89 -15.20 0.54 -3.88
N SER A 90 -16.39 1.10 -3.63
CA SER A 90 -17.61 0.74 -4.36
C SER A 90 -17.62 1.28 -5.80
N ALA A 91 -17.08 2.48 -6.05
CA ALA A 91 -16.96 3.02 -7.40
C ALA A 91 -15.99 2.19 -8.24
N GLU A 92 -14.83 1.84 -7.69
CA GLU A 92 -13.84 0.98 -8.38
C GLU A 92 -14.40 -0.41 -8.73
N ARG A 93 -15.27 -0.98 -7.88
CA ARG A 93 -15.96 -2.24 -8.20
C ARG A 93 -16.97 -2.10 -9.34
N LEU A 94 -17.63 -0.95 -9.46
CA LEU A 94 -18.60 -0.70 -10.52
C LEU A 94 -17.91 -0.51 -11.87
N ASP A 95 -16.77 0.19 -11.89
CA ASP A 95 -15.97 0.37 -13.10
C ASP A 95 -15.39 -0.97 -13.57
N ASN A 96 -14.83 -1.79 -12.67
CA ASN A 96 -14.35 -3.13 -13.00
C ASN A 96 -15.45 -4.07 -13.54
N ARG A 97 -16.71 -3.89 -13.11
CA ARG A 97 -17.82 -4.70 -13.63
C ARG A 97 -18.24 -4.26 -15.04
N ARG A 98 -18.21 -2.96 -15.33
CA ARG A 98 -18.56 -2.45 -16.66
C ARG A 98 -17.53 -2.84 -17.72
N SER A 99 -16.24 -2.87 -17.38
CA SER A 99 -15.18 -3.27 -18.32
C SER A 99 -15.18 -4.76 -18.68
N LEU A 100 -15.95 -5.61 -17.98
CA LEU A 100 -16.08 -7.04 -18.28
C LEU A 100 -17.31 -7.38 -19.13
N ASP A 101 -18.23 -6.42 -19.31
CA ASP A 101 -19.46 -6.56 -20.10
C ASP A 101 -19.33 -5.94 -21.52
N GLU A 102 -18.15 -5.47 -21.93
CA GLU A 102 -17.81 -5.01 -23.29
C GLU A 102 -16.92 -6.02 -24.04
#